data_AF-A0A9D2R6P9-F1
#
_entry.id   AF-A0A9D2R6P9-F1
#
_cell.length_a   1.000
_cell.length_b   1.000
_cell.length_c   1.000
_cell.angle_alpha   90.00
_cell.angle_beta   90.00
_cell.angle_gamma   90.00
#
_symmetry.space_group_name_H-M   'P 1'
#
loop_
_entity.id
_entity.type
_entity.pdbx_description
1 polymer ?
#
loop_
_entity_poly.entity_id
_entity_poly.type
_entity_poly.pdbx_seq_one_letter_code
_entity_poly.pdbx_strand_id
1 'polypeptide(L)'
;MYKGLWKLITKYTDSSHAVSIFLPVLIVLWTLAGVAVGSAVCLATGADMVTALADLICAGGYAGLILGLFGGCFYLYRLGV
;
A
#
# COMPACT_ATOMS: atom_id res chain seq x y z
N MET A 1 7.87 -6.47 -5.52
CA MET A 1 6.41 -6.58 -5.28
C MET A 1 5.60 -6.15 -6.50
N TYR A 2 5.78 -4.93 -7.02
CA TYR A 2 5.04 -4.39 -8.17
C TYR A 2 4.99 -5.28 -9.45
N LYS A 3 6.14 -5.78 -9.94
CA LYS A 3 6.20 -6.68 -11.12
C LYS A 3 5.43 -7.99 -10.96
N GLY A 4 5.53 -8.62 -9.78
CA GLY A 4 4.85 -9.89 -9.50
C GLY A 4 3.34 -9.71 -9.40
N LEU A 5 2.92 -8.64 -8.70
CA LEU A 5 1.51 -8.29 -8.54
C LEU A 5 0.86 -7.94 -9.89
N TRP A 6 1.56 -7.16 -10.72
CA TRP A 6 1.13 -6.81 -12.07
C TRP A 6 0.91 -8.04 -12.95
N LYS A 7 1.87 -8.99 -12.94
CA LYS A 7 1.78 -10.25 -13.70
C LYS A 7 0.64 -11.16 -13.20
N LEU A 8 0.33 -11.13 -11.91
CA LEU A 8 -0.80 -11.87 -11.34
C LEU A 8 -2.13 -11.27 -11.79
N ILE A 9 -2.28 -9.95 -11.71
CA ILE A 9 -3.54 -9.27 -12.03
C ILE A 9 -3.84 -9.35 -13.54
N THR A 10 -2.85 -9.09 -14.38
CA THR A 10 -3.00 -9.22 -15.85
C THR A 10 -3.21 -10.67 -16.33
N LYS A 11 -2.89 -11.67 -15.50
CA LYS A 11 -3.20 -13.08 -15.81
C LYS A 11 -4.68 -13.42 -15.62
N TYR A 12 -5.39 -12.71 -14.73
CA TYR A 12 -6.79 -12.98 -14.38
C TYR A 12 -7.75 -11.86 -14.80
N THR A 13 -7.26 -10.75 -15.36
CA THR A 13 -8.07 -9.58 -15.69
C THR A 13 -7.52 -8.89 -16.93
N ASP A 14 -8.44 -8.41 -17.78
CA ASP A 14 -8.13 -7.63 -18.98
C ASP A 14 -7.36 -6.34 -18.64
N SER A 15 -6.45 -5.92 -19.51
CA SER A 15 -5.54 -4.78 -19.28
C SER A 15 -6.24 -3.51 -18.82
N SER A 16 -7.47 -3.25 -19.28
CA SER A 16 -8.24 -2.06 -18.88
C SER A 16 -8.72 -2.11 -17.42
N HIS A 17 -9.07 -3.29 -16.91
CA HIS A 17 -9.50 -3.47 -15.52
C HIS A 17 -8.31 -3.77 -14.58
N ALA A 18 -7.21 -4.28 -15.12
CA ALA A 18 -6.01 -4.61 -14.36
C ALA A 18 -5.43 -3.38 -13.66
N VAL A 19 -5.45 -2.21 -14.31
CA VAL A 19 -4.99 -0.93 -13.73
C VAL A 19 -5.84 -0.52 -12.53
N SER A 20 -7.17 -0.60 -12.67
CA SER A 20 -8.13 -0.23 -11.63
C SER A 20 -8.03 -1.12 -10.38
N ILE A 21 -7.60 -2.37 -10.54
CA ILE A 21 -7.44 -3.32 -9.43
C ILE A 21 -6.03 -3.24 -8.84
N PHE A 22 -5.01 -3.00 -9.67
CA PHE A 22 -3.62 -2.92 -9.25
C PHE A 22 -3.37 -1.78 -8.26
N LEU A 23 -3.91 -0.60 -8.54
CA LEU A 23 -3.70 0.58 -7.71
C LEU A 23 -4.25 0.46 -6.27
N PRO A 24 -5.51 0.06 -6.04
CA PRO A 24 -6.03 -0.13 -4.68
C PRO A 24 -5.35 -1.28 -3.96
N VAL A 25 -5.00 -2.38 -4.65
CA VAL A 25 -4.27 -3.48 -4.02
C VAL A 25 -2.89 -3.02 -3.54
N LEU A 26 -2.18 -2.21 -4.31
CA LEU A 26 -0.91 -1.62 -3.89
C LEU A 26 -1.04 -0.69 -2.70
N ILE A 27 -2.06 0.16 -2.68
CA ILE A 27 -2.35 1.04 -1.54
C ILE A 27 -2.60 0.19 -0.30
N VAL A 28 -3.45 -0.83 -0.37
CA VAL A 28 -3.73 -1.72 0.75
C VAL A 28 -2.46 -2.43 1.23
N LEU A 29 -1.62 -2.93 0.32
CA LEU A 29 -0.36 -3.59 0.65
C LEU A 29 0.59 -2.64 1.41
N TRP A 30 0.68 -1.40 0.95
CA TRP A 30 1.58 -0.40 1.53
C TRP A 30 1.05 0.17 2.85
N THR A 31 -0.26 0.33 2.97
CA THR A 31 -0.93 0.68 4.23
C THR A 31 -0.74 -0.42 5.27
N LEU A 32 -0.92 -1.69 4.91
CA LEU A 32 -0.67 -2.83 5.80
C LEU A 32 0.79 -2.86 6.26
N ALA A 33 1.74 -2.63 5.35
CA ALA A 33 3.16 -2.56 5.70
C ALA A 33 3.44 -1.39 6.66
N GLY A 34 2.88 -0.20 6.40
CA GLY A 34 3.04 0.97 7.27
C GLY A 34 2.44 0.77 8.66
N VAL A 35 1.25 0.19 8.74
CA VAL A 35 0.58 -0.14 10.01
C VAL A 35 1.35 -1.23 10.77
N ALA A 36 1.87 -2.26 10.09
CA ALA A 36 2.66 -3.32 10.71
C ALA A 36 4.00 -2.80 11.27
N VAL A 37 4.68 -1.92 10.54
CA VAL A 37 5.92 -1.29 11.01
C VAL A 37 5.64 -0.36 12.18
N GLY A 38 4.61 0.48 12.08
CA GLY A 38 4.27 1.40 13.16
C GLY A 38 3.77 0.67 14.43
N SER A 39 3.02 -0.43 14.30
CA SER A 39 2.61 -1.23 15.45
C SER A 39 3.80 -1.90 16.14
N ALA A 40 4.79 -2.39 15.38
CA ALA A 40 6.03 -2.93 15.94
C ALA A 40 6.83 -1.87 16.71
N VAL A 41 6.91 -0.63 16.21
CA VAL A 41 7.57 0.49 16.90
C VAL A 41 6.82 0.88 18.18
N CYS A 42 5.48 0.89 18.13
CA CYS A 42 4.64 1.16 19.29
C CYS A 42 4.86 0.10 20.39
N LEU A 43 4.98 -1.18 20.02
CA LEU A 43 5.27 -2.30 20.94
C LEU A 43 6.65 -2.16 21.58
N ALA A 44 7.65 -1.70 20.81
CA ALA A 44 9.01 -1.49 21.30
C ALA A 44 9.11 -0.29 22.27
N THR A 45 8.27 0.74 22.09
CA THR A 45 8.33 1.99 22.88
C THR A 45 7.48 1.93 24.16
N GLY A 46 6.59 0.94 24.28
CA GLY A 46 5.72 0.78 25.45
C GLY A 46 4.68 1.89 25.62
N ALA A 47 4.38 2.62 24.55
CA ALA A 47 3.37 3.68 24.54
C ALA A 47 1.95 3.10 24.59
N ASP A 48 1.02 3.85 25.18
CA ASP A 48 -0.40 3.49 25.22
C ASP A 48 -0.96 3.25 23.81
N MET A 49 -1.09 1.97 23.49
CA MET A 49 -1.46 1.46 22.17
C MET A 49 -2.73 2.10 21.64
N VAL A 50 -3.72 2.33 22.50
CA VAL A 50 -5.06 2.75 22.07
C VAL A 50 -5.07 4.18 21.50
N THR A 51 -4.33 5.09 22.14
CA THR A 51 -4.24 6.49 21.71
C THR A 51 -3.29 6.64 20.53
N ALA A 52 -2.17 5.93 20.56
CA ALA A 52 -1.19 5.94 19.46
C ALA A 52 -1.70 5.20 18.21
N LEU A 53 -2.55 4.17 18.34
CA LEU A 53 -3.07 3.42 17.20
C LEU A 53 -3.84 4.32 16.23
N ALA A 54 -4.65 5.25 16.73
CA ALA A 54 -5.46 6.12 15.89
C ALA A 54 -4.56 7.02 15.02
N ASP A 55 -3.56 7.65 15.62
CA ASP A 55 -2.57 8.45 14.90
C ASP A 55 -1.72 7.60 13.95
N LEU A 56 -1.41 6.37 14.34
CA LEU A 56 -0.58 5.46 13.56
C LEU A 56 -1.31 4.87 12.36
N ILE A 57 -2.61 4.57 12.49
CA ILE A 57 -3.48 4.16 11.37
C ILE A 57 -3.74 5.36 10.46
N CYS A 58 -3.91 6.55 11.02
CA CYS A 58 -4.05 7.80 10.27
C CYS A 58 -2.80 8.07 9.43
N ALA A 59 -1.64 8.20 10.07
CA ALA A 59 -0.35 8.43 9.42
C ALA A 59 0.03 7.28 8.47
N GLY A 60 -0.19 6.03 8.87
CA GLY A 60 0.04 4.85 8.05
C GLY A 60 -0.88 4.78 6.83
N GLY A 61 -2.14 5.20 6.97
CA GLY A 61 -3.10 5.32 5.89
C GLY A 61 -2.71 6.40 4.89
N TYR A 62 -2.31 7.59 5.36
CA TYR A 62 -1.81 8.66 4.50
C TYR A 62 -0.50 8.28 3.80
N ALA A 63 0.46 7.69 4.53
CA ALA A 63 1.70 7.20 3.96
C ALA A 63 1.46 6.07 2.93
N GLY A 64 0.54 5.15 3.23
CA GLY A 64 0.15 4.05 2.34
C GLY A 64 -0.56 4.54 1.07
N LEU A 65 -1.44 5.53 1.19
CA LEU A 65 -2.08 6.19 0.04
C LEU A 65 -1.05 6.90 -0.82
N ILE A 66 -0.17 7.72 -0.24
CA ILE A 66 0.82 8.48 -1.02
C ILE A 66 1.79 7.53 -1.71
N LEU A 67 2.41 6.61 -0.97
CA LEU A 67 3.41 5.70 -1.55
C LEU A 67 2.78 4.64 -2.47
N GLY A 68 1.58 4.17 -2.16
CA GLY A 68 0.84 3.22 -2.99
C GLY A 68 0.35 3.83 -4.29
N LEU A 69 -0.24 5.03 -4.25
CA LEU A 69 -0.74 5.74 -5.43
C LEU A 69 0.42 6.25 -6.29
N PHE A 70 1.38 6.97 -5.69
CA PHE A 70 2.50 7.57 -6.43
C PHE A 70 3.44 6.50 -7.00
N GLY A 71 3.75 5.48 -6.20
CA GLY A 71 4.57 4.33 -6.65
C GLY A 71 3.85 3.47 -7.69
N GLY A 72 2.53 3.27 -7.55
CA GLY A 72 1.72 2.53 -8.51
C GLY A 72 1.60 3.25 -9.86
N CYS A 73 1.29 4.55 -9.85
CA CYS A 73 1.22 5.38 -11.06
C CYS A 73 2.57 5.47 -11.77
N PHE A 74 3.67 5.66 -11.03
CA PHE A 74 5.01 5.69 -11.63
C PHE A 74 5.39 4.35 -12.28
N TYR A 75 4.99 3.23 -11.66
CA TYR A 75 5.24 1.90 -12.21
C TYR A 75 4.42 1.63 -13.48
N LEU A 76 3.16 2.05 -13.52
CA LEU A 76 2.29 1.99 -14.71
C LEU A 76 2.82 2.86 -15.85
N TYR A 77 3.20 4.10 -15.54
CA TYR A 77 3.81 5.02 -16.50
C TYR A 77 5.06 4.43 -17.16
N ARG A 78 5.90 3.73 -16.39
CA ARG A 78 7.08 3.04 -16.91
C ARG A 78 6.74 1.83 -17.80
N LEU A 79 5.57 1.23 -17.62
CA LEU A 79 5.07 0.13 -18.46
C LEU A 79 4.45 0.62 -19.77
N GLY A 80 4.18 1.93 -19.91
CA GLY A 80 3.55 2.49 -21.11
C GLY A 80 2.06 2.14 -21.25
N VAL A 81 1.40 1.82 -20.13
CA VAL A 81 -0.05 1.63 -20.00
C VAL A 81 -0.64 2.86 -19.34
#